data_AF-A0A9R0YVV8-F1
#
_entry.id   AF-A0A9R0YVV8-F1
#
_cell.length_a   1.000
_cell.length_b   1.000
_cell.length_c   1.000
_cell.angle_alpha   90.00
_cell.angle_beta   90.00
_cell.angle_gamma   90.00
#
_symmetry.space_group_name_H-M   'P 1'
#
loop_
_entity.id
_entity.type
_entity.pdbx_description
1 polymer ?
#
loop_
_entity_poly.entity_id
_entity_poly.type
_entity_poly.pdbx_seq_one_letter_code
_entity_poly.pdbx_strand_id
1 'polypeptide(L)'
;MGRTKDELLARLEELKIDFKRYDHPVVLTVEEQAKHVGSFGGALTKNLLLKDKKHRLYIVSALADTKVDMKILSQRLGLGKGGVRMAPEENLRQVLQVPLGCVTPFALFNESASAVSLLLDQGFKSKQSCYFHPLTNDVTIALSSSNLDKFLLSIGKQPAYVDLEASPVVGKDNPPDLADLVPSGALCSSEESVENPTPKDAPQVNVPKQKTCLPEVKAKPKVQNKGAESSESKVPTNNGANVEIFASDVLEVIFPLFLSETSKKLNIKQEELTQILKLDDFKRRAAPDLESATLC
;
A
#
# COMPACT_ATOMS: atom_id res chain seq x y z
N MET A 1 -13.86 -22.97 -5.90
CA MET A 1 -13.59 -21.63 -6.47
C MET A 1 -13.07 -20.74 -5.35
N GLY A 2 -12.57 -19.55 -5.68
CA GLY A 2 -12.21 -18.56 -4.65
C GLY A 2 -13.45 -18.05 -3.92
N ARG A 3 -13.23 -17.59 -2.69
CA ARG A 3 -14.15 -16.81 -1.87
C ARG A 3 -14.52 -15.51 -2.59
N THR A 4 -15.75 -15.09 -2.41
CA THR A 4 -16.30 -13.85 -2.95
C THR A 4 -16.07 -12.65 -2.02
N LYS A 5 -16.27 -11.43 -2.55
CA LYS A 5 -16.36 -10.19 -1.76
C LYS A 5 -17.34 -10.37 -0.60
N ASP A 6 -18.54 -10.85 -0.89
CA ASP A 6 -19.64 -10.82 0.07
C ASP A 6 -19.48 -11.91 1.16
N GLU A 7 -18.88 -13.07 0.84
CA GLU A 7 -18.41 -14.03 1.86
C GLU A 7 -17.36 -13.42 2.81
N LEU A 8 -16.41 -12.63 2.28
CA LEU A 8 -15.42 -11.96 3.11
C LEU A 8 -16.06 -10.91 4.00
N LEU A 9 -16.93 -10.05 3.47
CA LEU A 9 -17.61 -9.02 4.26
C LEU A 9 -18.47 -9.65 5.37
N ALA A 10 -19.25 -10.69 5.04
CA ALA A 10 -20.01 -11.46 6.03
C ALA A 10 -19.10 -12.10 7.10
N ARG A 11 -17.92 -12.59 6.73
CA ARG A 11 -16.93 -13.12 7.69
C ARG A 11 -16.33 -12.03 8.58
N LEU A 12 -16.13 -10.81 8.08
CA LEU A 12 -15.70 -9.68 8.92
C LEU A 12 -16.79 -9.28 9.92
N GLU A 13 -18.05 -9.26 9.48
CA GLU A 13 -19.22 -8.98 10.35
C GLU A 13 -19.40 -10.06 11.43
N GLU A 14 -19.31 -11.35 11.07
CA GLU A 14 -19.34 -12.49 12.00
C GLU A 14 -18.26 -12.38 13.10
N LEU A 15 -17.04 -11.98 12.71
CA LEU A 15 -15.90 -11.77 13.61
C LEU A 15 -15.97 -10.47 14.41
N LYS A 16 -17.02 -9.65 14.23
CA LYS A 16 -17.17 -8.31 14.84
C LYS A 16 -15.94 -7.44 14.57
N ILE A 17 -15.56 -7.40 13.30
CA ILE A 17 -14.49 -6.55 12.77
C ILE A 17 -15.12 -5.30 12.15
N ASP A 18 -14.84 -4.15 12.75
CA ASP A 18 -15.25 -2.85 12.23
C ASP A 18 -14.47 -2.52 10.94
N PHE A 19 -15.21 -2.21 9.87
CA PHE A 19 -14.67 -1.66 8.64
C PHE A 19 -15.64 -0.61 8.06
N LYS A 20 -15.12 0.33 7.26
CA LYS A 20 -15.92 1.20 6.39
C LYS A 20 -15.81 0.71 4.96
N ARG A 21 -16.93 0.62 4.24
CA ARG A 21 -16.99 0.22 2.82
C ARG A 21 -17.11 1.45 1.91
N TYR A 22 -16.37 1.45 0.80
CA TYR A 22 -16.43 2.45 -0.25
C TYR A 22 -16.50 1.73 -1.60
N ASP A 23 -17.66 1.77 -2.26
CA ASP A 23 -17.86 1.24 -3.61
C ASP A 23 -17.42 2.28 -4.65
N HIS A 24 -16.78 1.84 -5.73
CA HIS A 24 -16.24 2.70 -6.77
C HIS A 24 -16.13 1.94 -8.12
N PRO A 25 -15.90 2.63 -9.26
CA PRO A 25 -15.53 1.94 -10.50
C PRO A 25 -14.29 1.06 -10.31
N VAL A 26 -14.13 0.05 -11.18
CA VAL A 26 -12.93 -0.80 -11.21
C VAL A 26 -11.67 0.05 -11.40
N VAL A 27 -10.75 -0.03 -10.44
CA VAL A 27 -9.43 0.63 -10.49
C VAL A 27 -8.30 -0.39 -10.57
N LEU A 28 -7.19 -0.03 -11.22
CA LEU A 28 -6.01 -0.90 -11.34
C LEU A 28 -4.75 -0.27 -10.73
N THR A 29 -4.78 1.02 -10.42
CA THR A 29 -3.67 1.77 -9.83
C THR A 29 -4.05 2.40 -8.49
N VAL A 30 -3.05 2.60 -7.62
CA VAL A 30 -3.25 3.25 -6.31
C VAL A 30 -3.62 4.72 -6.50
N GLU A 31 -3.09 5.33 -7.57
CA GLU A 31 -3.36 6.70 -8.02
C GLU A 31 -4.81 6.89 -8.51
N GLU A 32 -5.47 5.83 -9.00
CA GLU A 32 -6.91 5.84 -9.26
C GLU A 32 -7.73 5.63 -7.99
N GLN A 33 -7.36 4.66 -7.15
CA GLN A 33 -8.01 4.41 -5.85
C GLN A 33 -8.01 5.69 -4.99
N ALA A 34 -6.90 6.44 -4.98
CA ALA A 34 -6.74 7.72 -4.29
C ALA A 34 -7.84 8.74 -4.63
N LYS A 35 -8.31 8.78 -5.89
CA LYS A 35 -9.37 9.70 -6.35
C LYS A 35 -10.74 9.39 -5.73
N HIS A 36 -10.95 8.14 -5.31
CA HIS A 36 -12.22 7.67 -4.75
C HIS A 36 -12.22 7.65 -3.22
N VAL A 37 -11.09 7.34 -2.56
CA VAL A 37 -11.05 7.19 -1.10
C VAL A 37 -10.11 8.15 -0.36
N GLY A 38 -9.19 8.85 -1.05
CA GLY A 38 -8.14 9.63 -0.41
C GLY A 38 -8.62 10.77 0.52
N SER A 39 -9.87 11.23 0.35
CA SER A 39 -10.51 12.22 1.22
C SER A 39 -10.98 11.70 2.58
N PHE A 40 -11.00 10.38 2.81
CA PHE A 40 -11.56 9.79 4.05
C PHE A 40 -10.51 9.38 5.10
N GLY A 41 -9.26 9.83 4.96
CA GLY A 41 -8.23 9.80 6.01
C GLY A 41 -7.58 8.43 6.30
N GLY A 42 -7.93 7.37 5.57
CA GLY A 42 -7.23 6.10 5.63
C GLY A 42 -5.92 6.12 4.84
N ALA A 43 -5.01 5.19 5.15
CA ALA A 43 -3.77 5.05 4.39
C ALA A 43 -3.96 4.12 3.17
N LEU A 44 -3.56 4.59 1.99
CA LEU A 44 -3.54 3.76 0.78
C LEU A 44 -2.49 2.66 0.89
N THR A 45 -2.81 1.46 0.39
CA THR A 45 -1.90 0.31 0.40
C THR A 45 -1.65 -0.22 -1.01
N LYS A 46 -0.56 -0.97 -1.17
CA LYS A 46 -0.20 -1.70 -2.38
C LYS A 46 0.21 -3.12 -2.01
N ASN A 47 -0.11 -4.08 -2.87
CA ASN A 47 0.08 -5.50 -2.60
C ASN A 47 0.87 -6.15 -3.74
N LEU A 48 2.03 -6.71 -3.41
CA LEU A 48 2.91 -7.41 -4.35
C LEU A 48 2.80 -8.92 -4.12
N LEU A 49 2.46 -9.70 -5.16
CA LEU A 49 2.69 -11.14 -5.12
C LEU A 49 4.09 -11.44 -5.66
N LEU A 50 4.96 -11.96 -4.80
CA LEU A 50 6.32 -12.36 -5.13
C LEU A 50 6.43 -13.89 -5.15
N LYS A 51 7.35 -14.42 -5.97
CA LYS A 51 7.79 -15.82 -5.93
C LYS A 51 9.31 -15.95 -5.84
N ASP A 52 9.77 -17.00 -5.17
CA ASP A 52 11.19 -17.33 -5.09
C ASP A 52 11.65 -18.39 -6.12
N LYS A 53 12.92 -18.77 -6.05
CA LYS A 53 13.54 -19.82 -6.88
C LYS A 53 13.02 -21.24 -6.60
N LYS A 54 12.32 -21.46 -5.47
CA LYS A 54 11.65 -22.73 -5.10
C LYS A 54 10.13 -22.66 -5.32
N HIS A 55 9.66 -21.68 -6.10
CA HIS A 55 8.25 -21.48 -6.46
C HIS A 55 7.33 -21.21 -5.26
N ARG A 56 7.90 -20.82 -4.11
CA ARG A 56 7.14 -20.41 -2.93
C ARG A 56 6.68 -18.97 -3.09
N LEU A 57 5.49 -18.68 -2.56
CA LEU A 57 4.77 -17.43 -2.78
C LEU A 57 4.66 -16.58 -1.52
N TYR A 58 4.74 -15.27 -1.71
CA TYR A 58 4.74 -14.26 -0.66
C TYR A 58 3.85 -13.09 -1.09
N ILE A 59 2.84 -12.74 -0.29
CA ILE A 59 2.18 -11.44 -0.41
C ILE A 59 2.96 -10.45 0.45
N VAL A 60 3.44 -9.36 -0.16
CA VAL A 60 3.95 -8.19 0.57
C VAL A 60 2.88 -7.11 0.48
N SER A 61 2.29 -6.76 1.62
CA SER A 61 1.28 -5.70 1.75
C SER A 61 1.91 -4.50 2.42
N ALA A 62 1.94 -3.36 1.74
CA ALA A 62 2.67 -2.17 2.17
C ALA A 62 1.90 -0.89 1.96
N LEU A 63 2.30 0.20 2.62
CA LEU A 63 1.78 1.53 2.33
C LEU A 63 2.13 1.93 0.88
N ALA A 64 1.32 2.82 0.29
CA ALA A 64 1.50 3.30 -1.08
C ALA A 64 2.90 3.92 -1.34
N ASP A 65 3.49 4.56 -0.33
CA ASP A 65 4.78 5.24 -0.35
C ASP A 65 5.99 4.33 0.00
N THR A 66 5.85 3.37 0.93
CA THR A 66 6.92 2.45 1.38
C THR A 66 7.72 1.78 0.25
N LYS A 67 9.05 1.90 0.25
CA LYS A 67 9.93 1.38 -0.82
C LYS A 67 10.45 -0.02 -0.51
N VAL A 68 9.81 -1.03 -1.12
CA VAL A 68 10.21 -2.44 -1.00
C VAL A 68 11.38 -2.77 -1.95
N ASP A 69 12.63 -2.75 -1.48
CA ASP A 69 13.77 -3.26 -2.27
C ASP A 69 13.78 -4.81 -2.25
N MET A 70 13.39 -5.41 -3.38
CA MET A 70 13.36 -6.87 -3.56
C MET A 70 14.71 -7.57 -3.34
N LYS A 71 15.86 -6.91 -3.53
CA LYS A 71 17.19 -7.50 -3.29
C LYS A 71 17.44 -7.59 -1.79
N ILE A 72 17.15 -6.52 -1.06
CA ILE A 72 17.30 -6.45 0.41
C ILE A 72 16.34 -7.45 1.06
N LEU A 73 15.05 -7.39 0.69
CA LEU A 73 14.04 -8.32 1.19
C LEU A 73 14.43 -9.78 0.93
N SER A 74 14.96 -10.09 -0.25
CA SER A 74 15.44 -11.44 -0.58
C SER A 74 16.67 -11.87 0.23
N GLN A 75 17.55 -10.94 0.61
CA GLN A 75 18.66 -11.24 1.51
C GLN A 75 18.16 -11.52 2.94
N ARG A 76 17.21 -10.72 3.43
CA ARG A 76 16.59 -10.85 4.77
C ARG A 76 15.73 -12.11 4.94
N LEU A 77 15.09 -12.58 3.86
CA LEU A 77 14.44 -13.89 3.78
C LEU A 77 15.45 -15.05 3.65
N GLY A 78 16.76 -14.81 3.62
CA GLY A 78 17.78 -15.86 3.46
C GLY A 78 17.83 -16.51 2.07
N LEU A 79 17.14 -15.95 1.08
CA LEU A 79 17.02 -16.48 -0.29
C LEU A 79 18.20 -16.06 -1.19
N GLY A 80 19.19 -15.37 -0.61
CA GLY A 80 20.30 -14.75 -1.31
C GLY A 80 19.89 -13.49 -2.09
N LYS A 81 20.84 -12.84 -2.74
CA LYS A 81 20.59 -11.64 -3.56
C LYS A 81 19.84 -12.02 -4.85
N GLY A 82 18.67 -11.43 -5.08
CA GLY A 82 17.81 -11.77 -6.23
C GLY A 82 17.25 -13.20 -6.19
N GLY A 83 16.87 -13.65 -4.99
CA GLY A 83 16.12 -14.88 -4.74
C GLY A 83 14.61 -14.74 -4.96
N VAL A 84 14.03 -13.56 -4.75
CA VAL A 84 12.62 -13.21 -5.06
C VAL A 84 12.49 -12.39 -6.35
N ARG A 85 11.30 -12.47 -6.95
CA ARG A 85 10.83 -11.73 -8.13
C ARG A 85 9.30 -11.61 -8.07
N MET A 86 8.68 -10.77 -8.89
CA MET A 86 7.22 -10.80 -9.08
C MET A 86 6.75 -12.21 -9.52
N ALA A 87 5.61 -12.64 -9.01
CA ALA A 87 4.90 -13.80 -9.54
C ALA A 87 4.12 -13.40 -10.81
N PRO A 88 3.96 -14.31 -11.79
CA PRO A 88 3.13 -14.09 -12.97
C PRO A 88 1.63 -14.30 -12.66
N GLU A 89 0.77 -13.96 -13.61
CA GLU A 89 -0.68 -13.88 -13.40
C GLU A 89 -1.33 -15.24 -13.07
N GLU A 90 -0.76 -16.36 -13.54
CA GLU A 90 -1.33 -17.69 -13.30
C GLU A 90 -1.39 -17.99 -11.79
N ASN A 91 -0.43 -17.49 -11.01
CA ASN A 91 -0.44 -17.62 -9.56
C ASN A 91 -1.57 -16.80 -8.88
N LEU A 92 -2.06 -15.72 -9.51
CA LEU A 92 -3.26 -15.01 -9.03
C LEU A 92 -4.50 -15.87 -9.18
N ARG A 93 -4.67 -16.50 -10.35
CA ARG A 93 -5.87 -17.30 -10.68
C ARG A 93 -5.86 -18.67 -10.00
N GLN A 94 -4.72 -19.35 -9.96
CA GLN A 94 -4.59 -20.71 -9.42
C GLN A 94 -4.48 -20.74 -7.89
N VAL A 95 -3.65 -19.87 -7.31
CA VAL A 95 -3.29 -19.92 -5.87
C VAL A 95 -4.09 -18.91 -5.06
N LEU A 96 -4.06 -17.63 -5.43
CA LEU A 96 -4.83 -16.60 -4.71
C LEU A 96 -6.32 -16.62 -5.05
N GLN A 97 -6.71 -17.20 -6.18
CA GLN A 97 -8.08 -17.25 -6.70
C GLN A 97 -8.76 -15.86 -6.78
N VAL A 98 -7.98 -14.84 -7.15
CA VAL A 98 -8.44 -13.45 -7.39
C VAL A 98 -8.08 -13.00 -8.82
N PRO A 99 -8.82 -12.04 -9.41
CA PRO A 99 -8.45 -11.46 -10.70
C PRO A 99 -7.24 -10.52 -10.61
N LEU A 100 -6.71 -10.12 -11.76
CA LEU A 100 -5.61 -9.15 -11.86
C LEU A 100 -5.99 -7.82 -11.19
N GLY A 101 -5.05 -7.21 -10.47
CA GLY A 101 -5.28 -6.00 -9.65
C GLY A 101 -5.79 -6.29 -8.24
N CYS A 102 -6.41 -7.44 -7.98
CA CYS A 102 -7.04 -7.76 -6.70
C CYS A 102 -6.12 -8.48 -5.69
N VAL A 103 -4.81 -8.24 -5.75
CA VAL A 103 -3.87 -8.76 -4.73
C VAL A 103 -4.15 -8.05 -3.41
N THR A 104 -4.32 -8.81 -2.33
CA THR A 104 -4.79 -8.30 -1.03
C THR A 104 -4.46 -9.31 0.09
N PRO A 105 -4.19 -8.91 1.34
CA PRO A 105 -4.00 -9.85 2.46
C PRO A 105 -5.20 -10.80 2.63
N PHE A 106 -6.40 -10.35 2.28
CA PHE A 106 -7.62 -11.16 2.36
C PHE A 106 -7.65 -12.35 1.40
N ALA A 107 -6.79 -12.40 0.36
CA ALA A 107 -6.70 -13.54 -0.55
C ALA A 107 -6.27 -14.84 0.16
N LEU A 108 -5.73 -14.74 1.38
CA LEU A 108 -5.45 -15.88 2.25
C LEU A 108 -6.70 -16.56 2.82
N PHE A 109 -7.89 -15.99 2.64
CA PHE A 109 -9.16 -16.68 2.93
C PHE A 109 -9.40 -17.88 2.01
N ASN A 110 -8.70 -17.93 0.87
CA ASN A 110 -8.73 -19.05 -0.07
C ASN A 110 -7.79 -20.15 0.39
N GLU A 111 -8.30 -21.37 0.54
CA GLU A 111 -7.55 -22.53 1.03
C GLU A 111 -6.34 -22.88 0.14
N SER A 112 -6.43 -22.59 -1.16
CA SER A 112 -5.31 -22.66 -2.11
C SER A 112 -4.14 -21.73 -1.77
N ALA A 113 -4.38 -20.64 -1.04
CA ALA A 113 -3.37 -19.71 -0.55
C ALA A 113 -2.85 -20.05 0.87
N SER A 114 -3.20 -21.22 1.42
CA SER A 114 -2.70 -21.73 2.71
C SER A 114 -1.17 -21.75 2.80
N ALA A 115 -0.47 -22.11 1.72
CA ALA A 115 1.00 -22.12 1.65
C ALA A 115 1.66 -20.75 1.39
N VAL A 116 0.88 -19.69 1.15
CA VAL A 116 1.40 -18.34 0.86
C VAL A 116 1.78 -17.64 2.17
N SER A 117 3.01 -17.10 2.23
CA SER A 117 3.48 -16.24 3.33
C SER A 117 2.96 -14.81 3.17
N LEU A 118 2.80 -14.10 4.28
CA LEU A 118 2.33 -12.72 4.33
C LEU A 118 3.33 -11.86 5.08
N LEU A 119 3.82 -10.82 4.42
CA LEU A 119 4.62 -9.77 5.04
C LEU A 119 3.77 -8.49 5.04
N LEU A 120 3.48 -7.98 6.23
CA LEU A 120 2.79 -6.72 6.44
C LEU A 120 3.82 -5.64 6.74
N ASP A 121 3.65 -4.46 6.16
CA ASP A 121 4.42 -3.27 6.51
C ASP A 121 4.14 -2.83 7.95
N GLN A 122 5.19 -2.72 8.77
CA GLN A 122 5.08 -2.18 10.14
C GLN A 122 4.42 -0.79 10.17
N GLY A 123 4.56 -0.02 9.08
CA GLY A 123 3.92 1.27 8.89
C GLY A 123 2.41 1.24 9.06
N PHE A 124 1.73 0.11 8.82
CA PHE A 124 0.31 -0.07 9.11
C PHE A 124 -0.04 0.15 10.59
N LYS A 125 0.85 -0.19 11.53
CA LYS A 125 0.65 0.06 12.97
C LYS A 125 0.60 1.55 13.33
N SER A 126 1.14 2.43 12.47
CA SER A 126 1.11 3.89 12.65
C SER A 126 -0.16 4.57 12.12
N LYS A 127 -1.07 3.83 11.47
CA LYS A 127 -2.24 4.39 10.78
C LYS A 127 -3.53 4.02 11.52
N GLN A 128 -4.43 4.99 11.68
CA GLN A 128 -5.76 4.76 12.27
C GLN A 128 -6.57 3.73 11.46
N SER A 129 -6.47 3.77 10.13
CA SER A 129 -6.98 2.74 9.23
C SER A 129 -6.15 2.66 7.94
N CYS A 130 -6.16 1.49 7.31
CA CYS A 130 -5.56 1.24 6.00
C CYS A 130 -6.65 0.77 5.02
N TYR A 131 -6.50 1.13 3.75
CA TYR A 131 -7.39 0.76 2.65
C TYR A 131 -6.96 -0.56 2.01
N PHE A 132 -7.90 -1.50 1.85
CA PHE A 132 -7.68 -2.80 1.22
C PHE A 132 -8.81 -3.16 0.25
N HIS A 133 -8.50 -3.95 -0.76
CA HIS A 133 -9.49 -4.54 -1.67
C HIS A 133 -10.07 -5.83 -1.06
N PRO A 134 -11.40 -5.97 -0.92
CA PRO A 134 -12.04 -7.18 -0.37
C PRO A 134 -12.22 -8.24 -1.47
N LEU A 135 -11.09 -8.79 -1.96
CA LEU A 135 -11.00 -9.74 -3.08
C LEU A 135 -11.43 -9.20 -4.47
N THR A 136 -11.84 -7.94 -4.55
CA THR A 136 -12.29 -7.24 -5.77
C THR A 136 -11.88 -5.77 -5.73
N ASN A 137 -11.72 -5.16 -6.91
CA ASN A 137 -11.25 -3.78 -7.12
C ASN A 137 -12.36 -2.80 -7.55
N ASP A 138 -13.62 -3.20 -7.46
CA ASP A 138 -14.80 -2.33 -7.46
C ASP A 138 -15.16 -1.80 -6.05
N VAL A 139 -14.45 -2.26 -5.01
CA VAL A 139 -14.65 -1.86 -3.62
C VAL A 139 -13.32 -1.67 -2.92
N THR A 140 -13.30 -0.72 -1.98
CA THR A 140 -12.26 -0.56 -0.98
C THR A 140 -12.89 -0.62 0.41
N ILE A 141 -12.28 -1.37 1.34
CA ILE A 141 -12.63 -1.32 2.76
C ILE A 141 -11.50 -0.66 3.56
N ALA A 142 -11.87 0.13 4.58
CA ALA A 142 -10.95 0.74 5.53
C ALA A 142 -11.11 0.13 6.93
N LEU A 143 -10.01 -0.33 7.50
CA LEU A 143 -9.96 -0.98 8.81
C LEU A 143 -8.59 -0.79 9.48
N SER A 144 -8.52 -0.92 10.80
CA SER A 144 -7.26 -0.81 11.56
C SER A 144 -6.38 -2.05 11.36
N SER A 145 -5.08 -1.91 11.60
CA SER A 145 -4.16 -3.06 11.60
C SER A 145 -4.58 -4.14 12.61
N SER A 146 -5.15 -3.76 13.76
CA SER A 146 -5.67 -4.72 14.76
C SER A 146 -6.90 -5.48 14.28
N ASN A 147 -7.73 -4.88 13.42
CA ASN A 147 -8.87 -5.54 12.79
C ASN A 147 -8.42 -6.47 11.64
N LEU A 148 -7.34 -6.14 10.92
CA LEU A 148 -6.68 -7.07 10.01
C LEU A 148 -6.09 -8.28 10.77
N ASP A 149 -5.45 -8.05 11.93
CA ASP A 149 -4.89 -9.11 12.76
C ASP A 149 -5.97 -10.09 13.24
N LYS A 150 -7.13 -9.60 13.72
CA LYS A 150 -8.30 -10.43 14.08
C LYS A 150 -8.70 -11.36 12.92
N PHE A 151 -8.81 -10.81 11.71
CA PHE A 151 -9.18 -11.59 10.52
C PHE A 151 -8.14 -12.69 10.23
N LEU A 152 -6.85 -12.34 10.18
CA LEU A 152 -5.77 -13.28 9.87
C LEU A 152 -5.69 -14.42 10.90
N LEU A 153 -5.79 -14.09 12.19
CA LEU A 153 -5.82 -15.09 13.26
C LEU A 153 -7.03 -16.03 13.13
N SER A 154 -8.20 -15.52 12.69
CA SER A 154 -9.41 -16.34 12.47
C SER A 154 -9.30 -17.37 11.35
N ILE A 155 -8.30 -17.23 10.46
CA ILE A 155 -7.96 -18.17 9.38
C ILE A 155 -6.62 -18.89 9.63
N GLY A 156 -6.12 -18.87 10.87
CA GLY A 156 -4.88 -19.55 11.26
C GLY A 156 -3.59 -18.91 10.75
N LYS A 157 -3.63 -17.68 10.22
CA LYS A 157 -2.45 -16.94 9.74
C LYS A 157 -1.93 -16.01 10.84
N GLN A 158 -0.66 -16.17 11.21
CA GLN A 158 0.00 -15.24 12.14
C GLN A 158 0.41 -13.96 11.38
N PRO A 159 0.03 -12.75 11.85
CA PRO A 159 0.44 -11.49 11.22
C PRO A 159 1.93 -11.19 11.43
N ALA A 160 2.73 -11.24 10.36
CA ALA A 160 4.14 -10.87 10.41
C ALA A 160 4.35 -9.43 9.93
N TYR A 161 4.59 -8.51 10.86
CA TYR A 161 4.92 -7.11 10.56
C TYR A 161 6.43 -6.93 10.40
N VAL A 162 6.82 -6.21 9.35
CA VAL A 162 8.19 -6.07 8.88
C VAL A 162 8.47 -4.62 8.56
N ASP A 163 9.61 -4.10 9.01
CA ASP A 163 10.17 -2.87 8.45
C ASP A 163 10.62 -3.14 7.01
N LEU A 164 9.87 -2.68 6.01
CA LEU A 164 10.16 -2.96 4.60
C LEU A 164 11.20 -2.01 3.98
N GLU A 165 11.53 -0.89 4.64
CA GLU A 165 12.59 0.03 4.19
C GLU A 165 13.94 -0.23 4.89
N ALA A 166 13.93 -0.90 6.06
CA ALA A 166 15.13 -1.31 6.77
C ALA A 166 16.10 -2.10 5.89
N SER A 167 17.35 -1.64 5.90
CA SER A 167 18.46 -2.14 5.09
C SER A 167 19.58 -2.77 5.96
N PRO A 168 19.29 -3.81 6.77
CA PRO A 168 20.28 -4.47 7.62
C PRO A 168 21.36 -5.19 6.79
N VAL A 169 22.56 -5.28 7.35
CA VAL A 169 23.68 -6.01 6.74
C VAL A 169 23.51 -7.51 7.03
N VAL A 170 22.95 -8.26 6.08
CA VAL A 170 22.85 -9.72 6.17
C VAL A 170 24.17 -10.37 5.74
N GLY A 171 24.72 -11.26 6.56
CA GLY A 171 26.02 -11.90 6.35
C GLY A 171 26.23 -13.12 7.26
N LYS A 172 27.50 -13.54 7.44
CA LYS A 172 27.84 -14.68 8.30
C LYS A 172 27.52 -14.40 9.77
N ASP A 173 27.86 -13.20 10.22
CA ASP A 173 27.79 -12.78 11.63
C ASP A 173 26.46 -12.05 11.95
N ASN A 174 25.62 -11.83 10.94
CA ASN A 174 24.29 -11.23 11.01
C ASN A 174 23.34 -12.08 10.15
N PRO A 175 22.69 -13.11 10.72
CA PRO A 175 21.83 -14.02 9.96
C PRO A 175 20.59 -13.31 9.40
N PRO A 176 19.91 -13.89 8.39
CA PRO A 176 18.73 -13.28 7.78
C PRO A 176 17.56 -13.16 8.77
N ASP A 177 17.11 -11.94 9.05
CA ASP A 177 16.14 -11.61 10.11
C ASP A 177 14.69 -12.03 9.80
N LEU A 178 14.40 -12.39 8.55
CA LEU A 178 13.08 -12.85 8.09
C LEU A 178 13.10 -14.32 7.62
N ALA A 179 14.14 -15.09 7.95
CA ALA A 179 14.29 -16.48 7.53
C ALA A 179 13.08 -17.36 7.91
N ASP A 180 12.47 -17.12 9.07
CA ASP A 180 11.33 -17.89 9.57
C ASP A 180 10.00 -17.55 8.88
N LEU A 181 9.94 -16.44 8.13
CA LEU A 181 8.76 -16.05 7.32
C LEU A 181 8.72 -16.76 5.95
N VAL A 182 9.69 -17.62 5.67
CA VAL A 182 9.82 -18.36 4.41
C VAL A 182 8.96 -19.63 4.46
N PRO A 183 8.04 -19.86 3.49
CA PRO A 183 7.23 -21.08 3.50
C PRO A 183 8.06 -22.37 3.49
N SER A 184 7.67 -23.33 4.32
CA SER A 184 8.25 -24.68 4.29
C SER A 184 7.71 -25.51 3.12
N GLY A 185 6.47 -25.28 2.70
CA GLY A 185 5.84 -25.93 1.56
C GLY A 185 6.13 -25.21 0.23
N ALA A 186 6.59 -25.96 -0.77
CA ALA A 186 6.40 -25.58 -2.17
C ALA A 186 4.99 -25.99 -2.60
N LEU A 187 4.30 -25.16 -3.37
CA LEU A 187 3.05 -25.54 -4.01
C LEU A 187 3.37 -26.46 -5.19
N CYS A 188 2.87 -27.69 -5.15
CA CYS A 188 3.02 -28.63 -6.26
C CYS A 188 2.21 -28.17 -7.47
N SER A 189 2.85 -27.40 -8.36
CA SER A 189 2.39 -27.27 -9.75
C SER A 189 2.52 -28.64 -10.40
N SER A 190 1.39 -29.27 -10.74
CA SER A 190 1.32 -30.49 -11.52
C SER A 190 1.73 -30.20 -12.97
N GLU A 191 3.04 -30.17 -13.23
CA GLU A 191 3.59 -30.22 -14.58
C GLU A 191 3.38 -31.65 -15.11
N GLU A 192 2.22 -31.92 -15.72
CA GLU A 192 2.05 -33.11 -16.54
C GLU A 192 3.01 -33.00 -17.74
N SER A 193 4.06 -33.82 -17.71
CA SER A 193 5.02 -33.95 -18.78
C SER A 193 4.34 -34.47 -20.04
N VAL A 194 4.15 -33.61 -21.03
CA VAL A 194 3.72 -34.00 -22.38
C VAL A 194 4.85 -34.79 -23.04
N GLU A 195 4.86 -36.10 -22.79
CA GLU A 195 5.74 -37.04 -23.44
C GLU A 195 5.30 -37.23 -24.90
N ASN A 196 6.20 -37.01 -25.86
CA ASN A 196 6.02 -37.43 -27.24
C ASN A 196 7.39 -37.74 -27.87
N PRO A 197 7.55 -38.87 -28.58
CA PRO A 197 8.87 -39.41 -28.89
C PRO A 197 9.51 -38.82 -30.15
N THR A 198 10.83 -38.73 -30.15
CA THR A 198 11.66 -38.42 -31.32
C THR A 198 11.76 -39.60 -32.30
N PRO A 199 11.68 -39.35 -33.61
CA PRO A 199 12.49 -40.03 -34.61
C PRO A 199 13.77 -39.25 -34.93
N LYS A 200 14.73 -39.91 -35.58
CA LYS A 200 16.00 -39.33 -36.02
C LYS A 200 15.87 -38.79 -37.46
N ASP A 201 16.61 -37.73 -37.79
CA ASP A 201 17.78 -37.83 -38.68
C ASP A 201 18.48 -36.47 -38.83
N ALA A 202 19.71 -36.49 -39.36
CA ALA A 202 20.54 -35.31 -39.64
C ALA A 202 20.98 -35.32 -41.12
N PRO A 203 21.37 -34.16 -41.68
CA PRO A 203 22.80 -33.87 -41.67
C PRO A 203 23.17 -32.39 -41.42
N GLN A 204 24.49 -32.14 -41.37
CA GLN A 204 25.13 -30.88 -40.97
C GLN A 204 25.19 -29.83 -42.10
N VAL A 205 25.14 -28.55 -41.72
CA VAL A 205 25.87 -27.45 -42.39
C VAL A 205 26.54 -26.60 -41.29
N ASN A 206 27.67 -25.96 -41.60
CA ASN A 206 28.63 -25.41 -40.62
C ASN A 206 29.16 -24.03 -41.08
N VAL A 207 30.11 -23.45 -40.33
CA VAL A 207 30.97 -22.27 -40.64
C VAL A 207 30.27 -20.87 -40.66
N PRO A 208 31.00 -19.74 -40.42
CA PRO A 208 30.64 -18.87 -39.27
C PRO A 208 30.82 -17.34 -39.50
N LYS A 209 31.10 -16.57 -38.41
CA LYS A 209 31.55 -15.14 -38.32
C LYS A 209 30.41 -14.10 -38.29
N GLN A 210 30.58 -12.86 -37.78
CA GLN A 210 31.76 -12.20 -37.19
C GLN A 210 31.43 -11.16 -36.08
N LYS A 211 32.47 -10.79 -35.31
CA LYS A 211 32.53 -9.62 -34.42
C LYS A 211 32.45 -8.28 -35.18
N THR A 212 31.98 -7.21 -34.51
CA THR A 212 32.54 -5.84 -34.65
C THR A 212 32.11 -4.95 -33.46
N CYS A 213 32.86 -3.87 -33.18
CA CYS A 213 32.66 -2.97 -32.01
C CYS A 213 33.11 -1.52 -32.31
N LEU A 214 32.41 -0.52 -31.73
CA LEU A 214 32.87 0.88 -31.42
C LEU A 214 33.22 1.80 -32.62
N PRO A 215 33.42 3.15 -32.45
CA PRO A 215 33.21 4.06 -31.30
C PRO A 215 31.92 4.91 -31.50
N GLU A 216 31.69 6.22 -31.26
CA GLU A 216 32.26 7.44 -30.61
C GLU A 216 31.01 8.37 -30.31
N VAL A 217 30.99 9.56 -29.68
CA VAL A 217 31.54 10.16 -28.43
C VAL A 217 31.03 11.62 -28.33
N LYS A 218 31.06 12.26 -27.13
CA LYS A 218 30.75 13.70 -26.82
C LYS A 218 29.26 14.13 -27.01
N ALA A 219 28.73 15.16 -26.34
CA ALA A 219 29.17 15.94 -25.16
C ALA A 219 27.96 16.59 -24.42
N LYS A 220 28.22 17.22 -23.27
CA LYS A 220 27.26 18.00 -22.47
C LYS A 220 27.03 19.41 -23.06
N PRO A 221 26.02 20.14 -22.56
CA PRO A 221 26.34 21.43 -21.92
C PRO A 221 25.95 21.51 -20.43
N LYS A 222 26.62 22.40 -19.70
CA LYS A 222 26.19 22.95 -18.40
C LYS A 222 25.63 24.35 -18.64
N VAL A 223 24.61 24.76 -17.87
CA VAL A 223 24.32 26.18 -17.60
C VAL A 223 24.03 26.33 -16.10
N GLN A 224 24.58 27.40 -15.51
CA GLN A 224 24.26 27.95 -14.19
C GLN A 224 23.69 29.36 -14.45
N ASN A 225 23.07 30.14 -13.55
CA ASN A 225 22.95 30.08 -12.10
C ASN A 225 21.82 31.06 -11.66
N LYS A 226 21.53 31.13 -10.36
CA LYS A 226 20.60 32.09 -9.69
C LYS A 226 19.10 31.84 -9.97
N GLY A 227 18.18 32.23 -9.08
CA GLY A 227 18.36 32.91 -7.79
C GLY A 227 17.20 32.64 -6.82
N ALA A 228 17.49 32.77 -5.53
CA ALA A 228 16.57 32.53 -4.42
C ALA A 228 15.46 33.57 -4.33
N GLU A 229 14.32 33.17 -3.76
CA GLU A 229 13.63 33.99 -2.76
C GLU A 229 12.91 33.08 -1.75
N SER A 230 12.88 33.49 -0.48
CA SER A 230 12.42 32.67 0.65
C SER A 230 11.33 33.38 1.44
N SER A 231 10.09 32.90 1.34
CA SER A 231 8.95 33.45 2.09
C SER A 231 8.83 32.80 3.48
N GLU A 232 9.37 33.45 4.50
CA GLU A 232 9.21 33.05 5.90
C GLU A 232 7.76 33.27 6.38
N SER A 233 6.97 32.20 6.53
CA SER A 233 5.71 32.25 7.28
C SER A 233 5.98 32.05 8.77
N LYS A 234 6.06 33.16 9.52
CA LYS A 234 6.42 33.19 10.95
C LYS A 234 5.48 32.33 11.80
N VAL A 235 6.05 31.43 12.60
CA VAL A 235 5.36 30.82 13.75
C VAL A 235 5.40 31.82 14.91
N PRO A 236 4.25 32.27 15.45
CA PRO A 236 4.24 33.13 16.64
C PRO A 236 4.83 32.38 17.83
N THR A 237 5.88 32.93 18.45
CA THR A 237 6.58 32.26 19.55
C THR A 237 5.96 32.64 20.90
N ASN A 238 5.23 31.69 21.48
CA ASN A 238 4.97 31.48 22.91
C ASN A 238 4.76 32.70 23.83
N ASN A 239 3.54 32.84 24.37
CA ASN A 239 3.34 33.18 25.79
C ASN A 239 1.99 32.62 26.24
N GLY A 240 1.85 32.31 27.53
CA GLY A 240 0.70 31.57 28.08
C GLY A 240 -0.64 32.33 28.00
N ALA A 241 -1.37 32.14 26.90
CA ALA A 241 -2.75 32.56 26.71
C ALA A 241 -3.73 31.43 27.10
N ASN A 242 -4.94 31.80 27.50
CA ASN A 242 -5.99 30.84 27.85
C ASN A 242 -6.36 29.96 26.64
N VAL A 243 -6.71 28.68 26.86
CA VAL A 243 -6.93 27.71 25.76
C VAL A 243 -8.08 28.17 24.84
N GLU A 244 -9.14 28.74 25.44
CA GLU A 244 -10.27 29.38 24.75
C GLU A 244 -9.84 30.46 23.73
N ILE A 245 -8.79 31.23 24.05
CA ILE A 245 -8.26 32.30 23.19
C ILE A 245 -7.54 31.69 21.99
N PHE A 246 -6.67 30.70 22.22
CA PHE A 246 -6.00 30.00 21.13
C PHE A 246 -6.99 29.28 20.20
N ALA A 247 -8.03 28.65 20.75
CA ALA A 247 -9.10 28.03 19.97
C ALA A 247 -9.86 29.08 19.13
N SER A 248 -10.20 30.24 19.72
CA SER A 248 -10.81 31.37 18.99
C SER A 248 -9.93 31.85 17.83
N ASP A 249 -8.65 32.13 18.08
CA ASP A 249 -7.71 32.70 17.10
C ASP A 249 -7.49 31.77 15.91
N VAL A 250 -7.33 30.46 16.17
CA VAL A 250 -7.22 29.43 15.12
C VAL A 250 -8.47 29.39 14.23
N LEU A 251 -9.66 29.54 14.82
CA LEU A 251 -10.92 29.55 14.07
C LEU A 251 -11.09 30.84 13.24
N GLU A 252 -10.60 31.99 13.68
CA GLU A 252 -10.59 33.22 12.86
C GLU A 252 -9.72 33.09 11.60
N VAL A 253 -8.56 32.42 11.71
CA VAL A 253 -7.67 32.21 10.56
C VAL A 253 -8.22 31.19 9.56
N ILE A 254 -8.88 30.14 10.04
CA ILE A 254 -9.36 29.03 9.20
C ILE A 254 -10.72 29.33 8.54
N PHE A 255 -11.61 30.07 9.21
CA PHE A 255 -12.98 30.29 8.72
C PHE A 255 -13.07 30.98 7.33
N PRO A 256 -12.27 32.00 6.99
CA PRO A 256 -12.24 32.58 5.64
C PRO A 256 -11.81 31.58 4.55
N LEU A 257 -10.88 30.68 4.86
CA LEU A 257 -10.43 29.64 3.93
C LEU A 257 -11.56 28.62 3.68
N PHE A 258 -12.23 28.20 4.74
CA PHE A 258 -13.41 27.32 4.69
C PHE A 258 -14.56 27.93 3.88
N LEU A 259 -14.84 29.23 4.05
CA LEU A 259 -15.85 29.95 3.26
C LEU A 259 -15.46 30.05 1.78
N SER A 260 -14.19 30.31 1.44
CA SER A 260 -13.76 30.32 0.03
C SER A 260 -13.88 28.93 -0.62
N GLU A 261 -13.59 27.86 0.12
CA GLU A 261 -13.61 26.49 -0.39
C GLU A 261 -15.03 25.94 -0.54
N THR A 262 -15.93 26.27 0.40
CA THR A 262 -17.36 25.96 0.28
C THR A 262 -18.05 26.77 -0.80
N SER A 263 -17.70 28.06 -0.97
CA SER A 263 -18.18 28.90 -2.09
C SER A 263 -17.87 28.28 -3.45
N LYS A 264 -16.63 27.84 -3.68
CA LYS A 264 -16.22 27.14 -4.91
C LYS A 264 -16.99 25.83 -5.13
N LYS A 265 -17.13 25.01 -4.07
CA LYS A 265 -17.76 23.69 -4.17
C LYS A 265 -19.27 23.73 -4.37
N LEU A 266 -19.95 24.75 -3.85
CA LEU A 266 -21.41 24.89 -3.97
C LEU A 266 -21.82 25.85 -5.10
N ASN A 267 -20.88 26.58 -5.70
CA ASN A 267 -21.12 27.65 -6.68
C ASN A 267 -22.07 28.74 -6.15
N ILE A 268 -21.96 29.06 -4.85
CA ILE A 268 -22.69 30.10 -4.13
C ILE A 268 -21.72 31.25 -3.84
N LYS A 269 -22.17 32.52 -3.89
CA LYS A 269 -21.26 33.64 -3.57
C LYS A 269 -20.81 33.58 -2.12
N GLN A 270 -19.55 33.95 -1.87
CA GLN A 270 -19.02 34.02 -0.51
C GLN A 270 -19.83 34.98 0.39
N GLU A 271 -20.36 36.07 -0.18
CA GLU A 271 -21.24 37.04 0.48
C GLU A 271 -22.57 36.44 0.97
N GLU A 272 -23.15 35.53 0.18
CA GLU A 272 -24.39 34.81 0.52
C GLU A 272 -24.08 33.75 1.60
N LEU A 273 -22.94 33.06 1.49
CA LEU A 273 -22.47 32.11 2.51
C LEU A 273 -22.15 32.79 3.86
N THR A 274 -21.60 34.01 3.88
CA THR A 274 -21.36 34.75 5.13
C THR A 274 -22.65 35.18 5.86
N GLN A 275 -23.80 35.18 5.19
CA GLN A 275 -25.10 35.44 5.83
C GLN A 275 -25.69 34.17 6.47
N ILE A 276 -25.42 33.00 5.87
CA ILE A 276 -25.89 31.68 6.31
C ILE A 276 -24.98 31.11 7.41
N LEU A 277 -23.67 31.26 7.26
CA LEU A 277 -22.64 30.76 8.15
C LEU A 277 -21.88 31.95 8.75
N LYS A 278 -22.12 32.22 10.03
CA LYS A 278 -21.46 33.29 10.79
C LYS A 278 -20.29 32.74 11.60
N LEU A 279 -19.25 33.56 11.76
CA LEU A 279 -18.07 33.23 12.55
C LEU A 279 -18.44 32.93 14.01
N ASP A 280 -19.35 33.69 14.62
CA ASP A 280 -19.73 33.51 16.03
C ASP A 280 -20.45 32.17 16.29
N ASP A 281 -21.37 31.79 15.39
CA ASP A 281 -22.09 30.53 15.46
C ASP A 281 -21.17 29.34 15.16
N PHE A 282 -20.18 29.53 14.27
CA PHE A 282 -19.13 28.54 14.00
C PHE A 282 -18.19 28.38 15.21
N LYS A 283 -17.68 29.47 15.79
CA LYS A 283 -16.87 29.47 17.02
C LYS A 283 -17.58 28.76 18.17
N ARG A 284 -18.83 29.12 18.45
CA ARG A 284 -19.65 28.51 19.52
C ARG A 284 -19.78 27.00 19.37
N ARG A 285 -19.73 26.47 18.13
CA ARG A 285 -19.88 25.05 17.84
C ARG A 285 -18.56 24.28 17.76
N ALA A 286 -17.47 24.93 17.33
CA ALA A 286 -16.18 24.28 17.09
C ALA A 286 -15.18 24.46 18.25
N ALA A 287 -15.31 25.50 19.08
CA ALA A 287 -14.38 25.75 20.19
C ALA A 287 -14.34 24.61 21.23
N PRO A 288 -15.48 24.02 21.70
CA PRO A 288 -15.42 22.95 22.70
C PRO A 288 -14.70 21.69 22.21
N ASP A 289 -14.90 21.32 20.93
CA ASP A 289 -14.21 20.19 20.31
C ASP A 289 -12.70 20.45 20.21
N LEU A 290 -12.31 21.68 19.81
CA LEU A 290 -10.91 22.09 19.66
C LEU A 290 -10.18 22.21 21.01
N GLU A 291 -10.85 22.77 22.03
CA GLU A 291 -10.35 22.84 23.40
C GLU A 291 -10.10 21.44 23.98
N SER A 292 -11.03 20.50 23.75
CA SER A 292 -10.88 19.10 24.18
C SER A 292 -9.67 18.41 23.55
N ALA A 293 -9.33 18.75 22.30
CA ALA A 293 -8.17 18.22 21.58
C ALA A 293 -6.82 18.79 22.06
N THR A 294 -6.82 19.91 22.81
CA THR A 294 -5.62 20.50 23.43
C THR A 294 -5.38 20.07 24.88
N LEU A 295 -6.21 19.17 25.43
CA LEU A 295 -6.13 18.69 26.82
C LEU A 295 -5.69 17.21 26.94
N CYS A 296 -5.03 16.66 25.91
CA CYS A 296 -4.54 15.28 25.83
C CYS A 296 -3.08 15.22 25.37
#